data_AF-A0A2Z2HUI9-F1
#
_entry.id   AF-A0A2Z2HUI9-F1
#
_cell.length_a   1.000
_cell.length_b   1.000
_cell.length_c   1.000
_cell.angle_alpha   90.00
_cell.angle_beta   90.00
_cell.angle_gamma   90.00
#
_symmetry.space_group_name_H-M   'P 1'
#
loop_
_entity.id
_entity.type
_entity.pdbx_description
1 polymer ?
#
loop_
_entity_poly.entity_id
_entity_poly.type
_entity_poly.pdbx_seq_one_letter_code
_entity_poly.pdbx_strand_id
1 'polypeptide(L)' 'MNDESSVTDALERVRERRQQKRCPDCEAVISIRGFDGEYYWTCLECAAIGIGYATRGDALEGAVARREQRFHGE' A
#
# COMPACT_ATOMS: atom_id res chain seq x y z
N MET A 1 3.37 32.32 11.58
CA MET A 1 3.21 31.02 12.24
C MET A 1 3.16 29.96 11.15
N ASN A 2 4.31 29.32 10.90
CA ASN A 2 4.56 27.99 10.30
C ASN A 2 3.51 27.28 9.40
N ASP A 3 3.09 27.86 8.28
CA ASP A 3 2.37 27.12 7.22
C ASP A 3 3.31 26.26 6.34
N GLU A 4 4.57 26.67 6.17
CA GLU A 4 5.55 26.03 5.27
C GLU A 4 6.05 24.67 5.81
N SER A 5 6.16 24.52 7.13
CA SER A 5 6.46 23.22 7.76
C SER A 5 5.31 22.21 7.63
N SER A 6 4.05 22.68 7.50
CA SER A 6 2.87 21.81 7.43
C SER A 6 2.73 21.12 6.06
N VAL A 7 3.02 21.85 4.98
CA VAL A 7 2.93 21.31 3.61
C VAL A 7 4.07 20.33 3.33
N THR A 8 5.28 20.65 3.79
CA THR A 8 6.46 19.80 3.60
C THR A 8 6.32 18.48 4.36
N ASP A 9 5.87 18.55 5.62
CA ASP A 9 5.56 17.38 6.44
C ASP A 9 4.41 16.53 5.86
N ALA A 10 3.36 17.16 5.32
CA ALA A 10 2.29 16.44 4.62
C ALA A 10 2.79 15.73 3.35
N LEU A 11 3.70 16.37 2.59
CA LEU A 11 4.31 15.80 1.39
C LEU A 11 5.28 14.65 1.73
N GLU A 12 6.02 14.75 2.82
CA GLU A 12 6.86 13.67 3.34
C GLU A 12 6.01 12.47 3.76
N ARG A 13 4.93 12.67 4.51
CA ARG A 13 3.97 11.60 4.85
C ARG A 13 3.32 10.97 3.62
N VAL A 14 3.12 11.73 2.53
CA VAL A 14 2.62 11.21 1.24
C VAL A 14 3.71 10.42 0.51
N ARG A 15 4.97 10.86 0.57
CA ARG A 15 6.13 10.13 0.02
C ARG A 15 6.37 8.82 0.76
N GLU A 16 6.33 8.83 2.09
CA GLU A 16 6.45 7.63 2.92
C GLU A 16 5.30 6.65 2.67
N ARG A 17 4.06 7.15 2.54
CA ARG A 17 2.90 6.32 2.13
C ARG A 17 2.97 5.83 0.69
N ARG A 18 3.72 6.50 -0.20
CA ARG A 18 4.03 5.95 -1.54
C ARG A 18 5.05 4.81 -1.46
N GLN A 19 5.99 4.86 -0.52
CA GLN A 19 6.97 3.79 -0.31
C GLN A 19 6.35 2.50 0.24
N GLN A 20 5.18 2.57 0.89
CA GLN A 20 4.42 1.41 1.40
C GLN A 20 3.62 0.65 0.33
N LYS A 21 3.60 1.12 -0.93
CA LYS A 21 2.94 0.41 -2.04
C LYS A 21 3.85 -0.66 -2.62
N ARG A 22 4.27 -1.65 -1.83
CA ARG A 22 5.08 -2.77 -2.31
C ARG A 22 4.32 -4.08 -2.31
N CYS A 23 4.63 -4.92 -3.28
CA CYS A 23 4.09 -6.25 -3.41
C CYS A 23 4.71 -7.13 -2.33
N PRO A 24 3.91 -7.95 -1.61
CA PRO A 24 4.45 -8.91 -0.64
C PRO A 24 5.27 -10.03 -1.28
N ASP A 25 5.11 -10.26 -2.59
CA ASP A 25 5.73 -11.39 -3.28
C ASP A 25 7.08 -11.03 -3.92
N CYS A 26 7.15 -9.92 -4.64
CA CYS A 26 8.33 -9.50 -5.40
C CYS A 26 8.85 -8.10 -5.04
N GLU A 27 8.29 -7.46 -3.99
CA GLU A 27 8.61 -6.10 -3.54
C GLU A 27 8.41 -4.97 -4.57
N ALA A 28 7.94 -5.29 -5.77
CA ALA A 28 7.62 -4.31 -6.81
C ALA A 28 6.43 -3.43 -6.43
N VAL A 29 6.21 -2.35 -7.17
CA VAL A 29 5.15 -1.40 -6.86
C VAL A 29 3.76 -2.03 -7.04
N ILE A 30 2.84 -1.78 -6.09
CA ILE A 30 1.41 -2.10 -6.22
C ILE A 30 0.59 -0.88 -6.60
N SER A 31 -0.39 -1.08 -7.48
CA SER A 31 -1.47 -0.14 -7.74
C SER A 31 -2.67 -0.50 -6.88
N ILE A 32 -3.37 0.50 -6.35
CA ILE A 32 -4.59 0.28 -5.54
C ILE A 32 -5.74 0.95 -6.24
N ARG A 33 -6.82 0.20 -6.42
CA ARG A 33 -8.04 0.64 -7.11
C ARG A 33 -9.26 0.24 -6.27
N GLY A 34 -10.33 1.01 -6.42
CA GLY A 34 -11.63 0.69 -5.82
C GLY A 34 -12.63 0.32 -6.92
N PHE A 35 -13.43 -0.71 -6.69
CA PHE A 35 -14.53 -1.14 -7.55
C PHE A 35 -15.67 -1.67 -6.68
N ASP A 36 -16.90 -1.21 -6.95
CA ASP A 36 -18.12 -1.66 -6.25
C ASP A 36 -18.10 -1.54 -4.72
N GLY A 37 -17.44 -0.50 -4.18
CA GLY A 37 -17.31 -0.31 -2.73
C GLY A 37 -16.22 -1.16 -2.07
N GLU A 38 -15.55 -2.01 -2.84
CA GLU A 38 -14.37 -2.75 -2.41
C GLU A 38 -13.10 -2.12 -2.98
N TYR A 39 -11.99 -2.33 -2.28
CA TYR A 39 -10.65 -1.97 -2.70
C TYR A 39 -9.85 -3.23 -2.97
N TYR A 40 -8.93 -3.11 -3.92
CA TYR A 40 -7.97 -4.14 -4.25
C TYR A 40 -6.65 -3.52 -4.64
N TRP A 41 -5.58 -4.29 -4.44
CA TRP A 41 -4.26 -3.95 -4.92
C TRP A 41 -3.78 -4.96 -5.95
N THR A 42 -3.03 -4.50 -6.95
CA THR A 42 -2.42 -5.33 -7.99
C THR A 42 -0.94 -4.96 -8.13
N CYS A 43 -0.07 -5.96 -8.20
CA CYS A 43 1.34 -5.78 -8.48
C CYS A 43 1.54 -5.44 -9.96
N LEU A 44 2.40 -4.46 -10.23
CA LEU A 44 2.73 -4.05 -11.59
C LEU A 44 3.71 -5.01 -12.30
N GLU A 45 4.36 -5.93 -11.57
CA GLU A 45 5.33 -6.87 -12.14
C GLU A 45 4.84 -8.32 -12.12
N CYS A 46 4.56 -8.90 -10.96
CA CYS A 46 4.17 -10.32 -10.87
C CYS A 46 2.66 -10.56 -11.03
N ALA A 47 1.88 -9.51 -11.31
CA ALA A 47 0.41 -9.54 -11.40
C ALA A 47 -0.31 -10.07 -10.14
N ALA A 48 0.39 -10.23 -9.01
CA ALA A 48 -0.23 -10.61 -7.74
C ALA A 48 -1.33 -9.62 -7.36
N ILE A 49 -2.44 -10.14 -6.82
CA ILE A 49 -3.60 -9.35 -6.44
C ILE A 49 -4.02 -9.64 -4.99
N GLY A 50 -4.47 -8.61 -4.30
CA GLY A 50 -5.22 -8.73 -3.06
C GLY A 50 -6.55 -8.01 -3.22
N ILE A 51 -7.65 -8.66 -2.85
CA ILE A 51 -9.04 -8.20 -2.98
C ILE A 51 -9.75 -8.28 -1.62
N GLY A 52 -10.96 -7.73 -1.53
CA GLY A 52 -11.82 -7.87 -0.35
C GLY A 52 -11.58 -6.82 0.72
N TYR A 53 -11.01 -5.65 0.37
CA TYR A 53 -10.69 -4.61 1.32
C TYR A 53 -11.79 -3.55 1.38
N ALA A 54 -12.28 -3.23 2.58
CA ALA A 54 -13.33 -2.21 2.74
C ALA A 54 -12.83 -0.79 2.45
N THR A 55 -11.52 -0.54 2.61
CA THR A 55 -10.93 0.77 2.36
C THR A 55 -9.59 0.68 1.65
N ARG A 56 -9.16 1.80 1.06
CA ARG A 56 -7.81 1.94 0.50
C ARG A 56 -6.71 1.69 1.53
N GLY A 57 -6.95 2.04 2.81
CA GLY A 57 -6.01 1.79 3.90
C GLY A 57 -5.87 0.30 4.18
N ASP A 58 -7.01 -0.38 4.28
CA ASP A 58 -7.10 -1.83 4.47
C ASP A 58 -6.34 -2.61 3.37
N ALA A 59 -6.45 -2.16 2.11
CA ALA A 59 -5.68 -2.73 1.02
C ALA A 59 -4.15 -2.55 1.15
N LEU A 60 -3.70 -1.42 1.72
CA LEU A 60 -2.28 -1.21 2.01
C LEU A 60 -1.82 -2.11 3.17
N GLU A 61 -2.58 -2.13 4.26
CA GLU A 61 -2.27 -2.95 5.43
C GLU A 61 -2.25 -4.44 5.07
N GLY A 62 -3.20 -4.91 4.26
CA GLY A 62 -3.20 -6.28 3.75
C GLY A 62 -1.98 -6.64 2.90
N ALA A 63 -1.45 -5.70 2.10
CA ALA A 63 -0.20 -5.92 1.36
C ALA A 63 1.02 -6.03 2.29
N VAL A 64 1.08 -5.20 3.34
CA VAL A 64 2.17 -5.23 4.34
C VAL A 64 2.07 -6.47 5.23
N ALA A 65 0.89 -6.78 5.78
CA ALA A 65 0.69 -7.93 6.65
C ALA A 65 0.98 -9.26 5.94
N ARG A 66 0.66 -9.36 4.64
CA ARG A 66 0.95 -10.55 3.82
C ARG A 66 2.46 -10.73 3.60
N ARG A 67 3.23 -9.64 3.56
CA ARG A 67 4.70 -9.68 3.52
C ARG A 67 5.23 -10.31 4.80
N GLU A 68 4.79 -9.83 5.96
CA GLU A 68 5.25 -10.32 7.28
C GLU A 68 4.92 -11.80 7.51
N GLN A 69 3.73 -12.24 7.11
CA GLN A 69 3.33 -13.65 7.19
C GLN A 69 4.23 -14.58 6.37
N ARG A 70 4.79 -14.10 5.25
CA ARG A 70 5.67 -14.91 4.41
C ARG A 70 7.06 -15.12 5.03
N PHE A 71 7.55 -14.15 5.80
CA PHE A 71 8.84 -14.24 6.50
C PHE A 71 8.80 -15.12 7.76
N HIS A 72 7.61 -15.44 8.28
CA HIS A 72 7.45 -16.28 9.47
C HIS A 72 7.14 -17.76 9.18
N GLY A 73 7.14 -18.16 7.90
CA GLY A 73 6.85 -19.53 7.45
C GLY A 73 8.06 -20.37 7.05
N GLU A 74 9.28 -19.95 7.43
CA GLU A 74 10.54 -20.67 7.16
C GLU A 74 10.98 -21.57 8.32
#